data_AF-A0A2Y9MUD3-F1
#
_entry.id   AF-A0A2Y9MUD3-F1
#
_cell.length_a   1.000
_cell.length_b   1.000
_cell.length_c   1.000
_cell.angle_alpha   90.00
_cell.angle_beta   90.00
_cell.angle_gamma   90.00
#
_symmetry.space_group_name_H-M   'P 1'
#
loop_
_entity.id
_entity.type
_entity.pdbx_description
1 polymer ?
#
loop_
_entity_poly.entity_id
_entity_poly.type
_entity_poly.pdbx_seq_one_letter_code
_entity_poly.pdbx_strand_id
1 'polypeptide(L)'
;MRFCPYAHRTRLVLQAKGIRHEVININLRNKPEWYFTKHPFGKIPVLENSKCQLIYESVIACEYLDDAYPGRKLYPCDSYERARQKMLLDLFYKVPHLTKECLIALRCGRECADLKLALRQEFCNLEELCEPHPRAPALDRSHEAGPHSMCSSHR
;
A
#
# COMPACT_ATOMS: atom_id res chain seq x y z
N MET A 1 -6.91 4.62 19.23
CA MET A 1 -8.19 4.65 18.51
C MET A 1 -8.11 3.57 17.45
N ARG A 2 -9.08 2.64 17.42
CA ARG A 2 -9.00 1.42 16.59
C ARG A 2 -9.43 1.60 15.13
N PHE A 3 -10.15 2.68 14.82
CA PHE A 3 -10.89 2.85 13.57
C PHE A 3 -10.17 3.66 12.48
N CYS A 4 -8.89 4.02 12.68
CA CYS A 4 -8.15 4.79 11.68
C CYS A 4 -7.81 3.92 10.45
N PRO A 5 -8.23 4.30 9.23
CA PRO A 5 -7.94 3.51 8.03
C PRO A 5 -6.45 3.50 7.67
N TYR A 6 -5.72 4.59 7.91
CA TYR A 6 -4.28 4.66 7.67
C TYR A 6 -3.50 3.72 8.60
N ALA A 7 -3.86 3.67 9.89
CA ALA A 7 -3.26 2.71 10.82
C ALA A 7 -3.71 1.28 10.54
N HIS A 8 -4.91 1.09 9.99
CA HIS A 8 -5.38 -0.23 9.56
C HIS A 8 -4.51 -0.81 8.45
N ARG A 9 -4.11 0.00 7.45
CA ARG A 9 -3.17 -0.40 6.40
C ARG A 9 -1.89 -1.02 6.98
N THR A 10 -1.25 -0.35 7.93
CA THR A 10 -0.01 -0.86 8.57
C THR A 10 -0.26 -2.13 9.37
N ARG A 11 -1.39 -2.24 10.08
CA ARG A 11 -1.77 -3.48 10.79
C ARG A 11 -1.98 -4.66 9.84
N LEU A 12 -2.54 -4.43 8.65
CA LEU A 12 -2.69 -5.47 7.62
C LEU A 12 -1.32 -5.98 7.15
N VAL A 13 -0.35 -5.09 6.94
CA VAL A 13 1.03 -5.47 6.56
C VAL A 13 1.72 -6.28 7.67
N LEU A 14 1.64 -5.81 8.92
CA LEU A 14 2.18 -6.52 10.08
C LEU A 14 1.62 -7.94 10.17
N GLN A 15 0.31 -8.09 9.99
CA GLN A 15 -0.37 -9.39 10.02
C GLN A 15 0.01 -10.27 8.83
N ALA A 16 0.00 -9.72 7.61
CA ALA A 16 0.31 -10.46 6.39
C ALA A 16 1.74 -11.01 6.37
N LYS A 17 2.67 -10.32 7.04
CA LYS A 17 4.07 -10.73 7.19
C LYS A 17 4.34 -11.53 8.47
N GLY A 18 3.36 -11.70 9.36
CA GLY A 18 3.53 -12.41 10.64
C GLY A 18 4.54 -11.73 11.59
N ILE A 19 4.67 -10.40 11.51
CA ILE A 19 5.62 -9.66 12.33
C ILE A 19 5.08 -9.56 13.75
N ARG A 20 5.87 -9.97 14.75
CA ARG A 20 5.52 -9.76 16.17
C ARG A 20 5.51 -8.27 16.47
N HIS A 21 4.41 -7.77 17.01
CA HIS A 21 4.22 -6.35 17.28
C HIS A 21 3.26 -6.14 18.46
N GLU A 22 3.34 -4.94 19.05
CA GLU A 22 2.37 -4.44 20.02
C GLU A 22 1.56 -3.31 19.39
N VAL A 23 0.26 -3.22 19.72
CA VAL A 23 -0.61 -2.14 19.25
C VAL A 23 -0.97 -1.21 20.39
N ILE A 24 -0.33 -0.04 20.43
CA ILE A 24 -0.64 1.03 21.38
C ILE A 24 -1.67 1.98 20.77
N ASN A 25 -2.86 2.04 21.38
CA ASN A 25 -3.97 2.85 20.88
C ASN A 25 -3.94 4.29 21.41
N ILE A 26 -3.78 5.27 20.52
CA ILE A 26 -3.80 6.70 20.91
C ILE A 26 -5.22 7.28 20.83
N ASN A 27 -5.64 8.05 21.84
CA ASN A 27 -6.86 8.85 21.75
C ASN A 27 -6.59 10.09 20.88
N LEU A 28 -7.25 10.19 19.72
CA LEU A 28 -7.02 11.30 18.78
C LEU A 28 -7.77 12.58 19.13
N ARG A 29 -8.77 12.52 20.02
CA ARG A 29 -9.50 13.70 20.52
C ARG A 29 -8.76 14.36 21.68
N ASN A 30 -8.18 13.54 22.56
CA ASN A 30 -7.35 13.98 23.68
C ASN A 30 -6.02 13.23 23.61
N LYS A 31 -5.07 13.79 22.84
CA LYS A 31 -3.77 13.17 22.60
C LYS A 31 -2.90 13.34 23.85
N PRO A 32 -2.23 12.28 24.33
CA PRO A 32 -1.32 12.43 25.44
C PRO A 32 -0.07 13.21 25.01
N GLU A 33 0.43 14.09 25.87
CA GLU A 33 1.52 15.03 25.55
C GLU A 33 2.78 14.33 25.05
N TRP A 34 3.13 13.20 25.67
CA TRP A 34 4.30 12.40 25.28
C TRP A 34 4.24 11.92 23.83
N TYR A 35 3.06 11.80 23.23
CA TYR A 35 2.91 11.27 21.88
C TYR A 35 3.48 12.22 20.81
N PHE A 36 3.57 13.51 21.09
CA PHE A 36 4.22 14.47 20.17
C PHE A 36 5.73 14.23 20.02
N THR A 37 6.35 13.52 20.97
CA THR A 37 7.74 13.02 20.82
C THR A 37 7.85 11.89 19.79
N LYS A 38 6.75 11.21 19.46
CA LYS A 38 6.68 10.11 18.49
C LYS A 38 6.30 10.58 17.09
N HIS A 39 5.50 11.65 17.00
CA HIS A 39 5.12 12.27 15.75
C HIS A 39 4.88 13.78 15.96
N PRO A 40 5.54 14.69 15.21
CA PRO A 40 5.46 16.14 15.45
C PRO A 40 4.03 16.71 15.45
N PHE A 41 3.17 16.21 14.55
CA PHE A 41 1.75 16.60 14.46
C PHE A 41 0.78 15.65 15.20
N GLY A 42 1.30 14.69 15.98
CA GLY A 42 0.53 13.68 16.67
C GLY A 42 -0.41 12.89 15.75
N LYS A 43 0.03 12.52 14.54
CA LYS A 43 -0.75 11.66 13.62
C LYS A 43 -0.42 10.18 13.89
N ILE A 44 -1.27 9.30 13.35
CA ILE A 44 -1.06 7.84 13.34
C ILE A 44 -1.19 7.33 11.89
N PRO A 45 -0.53 6.22 11.52
CA PRO A 45 0.30 5.35 12.35
C PRO A 45 1.72 5.87 12.60
N VAL A 46 2.35 5.36 13.65
CA VAL A 46 3.78 5.46 13.94
C VAL A 46 4.27 4.07 14.32
N LEU A 47 5.39 3.64 13.75
CA LEU A 47 6.15 2.48 14.19
C LEU A 47 7.32 2.98 15.05
N GLU A 48 7.57 2.27 16.14
CA GLU A 48 8.75 2.43 16.97
C GLU A 48 9.38 1.05 17.14
N ASN A 49 10.68 0.93 16.89
CA ASN A 49 11.41 -0.31 17.08
C ASN A 49 12.23 -0.30 18.37
N SER A 50 12.86 -1.44 18.69
CA SER A 50 13.68 -1.59 19.91
C SER A 50 14.91 -0.69 19.98
N LYS A 51 15.27 -0.01 18.89
CA LYS A 51 16.35 0.98 18.81
C LYS A 51 15.83 2.42 18.90
N CYS A 52 14.57 2.61 19.30
CA CYS A 52 13.90 3.91 19.40
C CYS A 52 13.82 4.67 18.06
N GLN A 53 13.88 3.97 16.91
CA GLN A 53 13.71 4.60 15.61
C GLN A 53 12.21 4.75 15.32
N LEU A 54 11.82 5.94 14.87
CA LEU A 54 10.45 6.29 14.56
C LEU A 54 10.22 6.30 13.04
N ILE A 55 9.21 5.57 12.58
CA ILE A 55 8.78 5.57 11.18
C ILE A 55 7.30 5.91 11.14
N TYR A 56 6.93 6.97 10.43
CA TYR A 56 5.56 7.43 10.30
C TYR A 56 5.19 7.67 8.83
N GLU A 57 3.91 8.03 8.61
CA GLU A 57 3.19 7.93 7.35
C GLU A 57 2.90 6.48 6.94
N SER A 58 1.62 6.17 6.74
CA SER A 58 1.18 4.78 6.58
C SER A 58 1.82 4.05 5.40
N VAL A 59 2.09 4.74 4.28
CA VAL A 59 2.73 4.13 3.10
C VAL A 59 4.20 3.83 3.37
N ILE A 60 4.92 4.79 3.93
CA ILE A 60 6.34 4.67 4.29
C ILE A 60 6.52 3.55 5.32
N ALA A 61 5.67 3.52 6.35
CA ALA A 61 5.67 2.46 7.36
C ALA A 61 5.44 1.07 6.74
N CYS A 62 4.53 0.94 5.77
CA CYS A 62 4.28 -0.34 5.10
C CYS A 62 5.47 -0.78 4.24
N GLU A 63 6.08 0.13 3.49
CA GLU A 63 7.26 -0.15 2.67
C GLU A 63 8.47 -0.56 3.55
N TYR A 64 8.72 0.19 4.63
CA TYR A 64 9.75 -0.16 5.61
C TYR A 64 9.55 -1.57 6.17
N LEU A 65 8.32 -1.93 6.57
CA LEU A 65 8.03 -3.26 7.09
C LEU A 65 8.28 -4.33 6.04
N ASP A 66 7.92 -4.09 4.78
CA ASP A 66 8.11 -5.09 3.71
C ASP A 66 9.58 -5.32 3.36
N ASP A 67 10.39 -4.27 3.40
CA ASP A 67 11.82 -4.32 3.10
C ASP A 67 12.64 -4.85 4.28
N ALA A 68 12.38 -4.38 5.51
CA ALA A 68 13.18 -4.67 6.69
C ALA A 68 12.94 -6.07 7.27
N TYR A 69 11.77 -6.66 7.08
CA TYR A 69 11.43 -7.97 7.65
C TYR A 69 11.45 -9.09 6.60
N PRO A 70 12.06 -10.24 6.93
CA PRO A 70 12.15 -11.38 6.02
C PRO A 70 10.79 -12.08 5.84
N GLY A 71 10.78 -13.11 4.99
CA GLY A 71 9.60 -13.91 4.72
C GLY A 71 8.81 -13.40 3.51
N ARG A 72 7.48 -13.43 3.60
CA ARG A 72 6.59 -13.05 2.49
C ARG A 72 6.85 -11.61 2.06
N LYS A 73 7.19 -11.41 0.78
CA LYS A 73 7.25 -10.09 0.14
C LYS A 73 5.85 -9.66 -0.30
N LEU A 74 5.51 -8.40 -0.06
CA LEU A 74 4.23 -7.82 -0.43
C LEU A 74 4.34 -7.00 -1.72
N TYR A 75 5.44 -6.27 -1.90
CA TYR A 75 5.80 -5.68 -3.18
C TYR A 75 6.44 -6.71 -4.12
N PRO A 76 6.23 -6.56 -5.45
CA PRO A 76 6.98 -7.30 -6.46
C PRO A 76 8.48 -6.99 -6.38
N CYS A 77 9.30 -7.99 -6.73
CA CYS A 77 10.74 -7.81 -6.88
C CYS A 77 11.09 -7.04 -8.16
N ASP A 78 10.26 -7.18 -9.21
CA ASP A 78 10.42 -6.42 -10.45
C ASP A 78 10.19 -4.93 -10.19
N SER A 79 11.12 -4.10 -10.67
CA SER A 79 11.13 -2.66 -10.38
C SER A 79 9.98 -1.94 -11.06
N TYR A 80 9.59 -2.37 -12.27
CA TYR A 80 8.46 -1.81 -12.99
C TYR A 80 7.14 -2.16 -12.30
N GLU A 81 6.91 -3.43 -11.94
CA GLU A 81 5.69 -3.82 -11.25
C GLU A 81 5.58 -3.19 -9.85
N ARG A 82 6.70 -3.01 -9.14
CA ARG A 82 6.71 -2.25 -7.87
C ARG A 82 6.34 -0.78 -8.10
N ALA A 83 6.86 -0.14 -9.15
CA ALA A 83 6.49 1.23 -9.52
C ALA A 83 5.01 1.33 -9.93
N ARG A 84 4.50 0.35 -10.69
CA ARG A 84 3.09 0.25 -11.09
C ARG A 84 2.17 0.17 -9.88
N GLN A 85 2.51 -0.60 -8.85
CA GLN A 85 1.75 -0.61 -7.59
C GLN A 85 1.76 0.74 -6.86
N LYS A 86 2.86 1.51 -6.94
CA LYS A 86 2.92 2.87 -6.38
C LYS A 86 2.06 3.85 -7.18
N MET A 87 2.03 3.74 -8.51
CA MET A 87 1.13 4.54 -9.36
C MET A 87 -0.34 4.25 -9.06
N LEU A 88 -0.71 2.98 -8.84
CA LEU A 88 -2.07 2.59 -8.43
C LEU A 88 -2.47 3.23 -7.09
N LEU A 89 -1.54 3.29 -6.14
CA LEU A 89 -1.78 3.94 -4.85
C LEU A 89 -1.95 5.47 -4.99
N ASP A 90 -1.22 6.10 -5.92
CA ASP A 90 -1.34 7.53 -6.21
C ASP A 90 -2.73 7.87 -6.78
N LEU A 91 -3.21 7.05 -7.73
CA LEU A 91 -4.58 7.17 -8.25
C LEU A 91 -5.64 7.05 -7.15
N PHE A 92 -5.45 6.13 -6.20
CA PHE A 92 -6.35 5.94 -5.07
C PHE A 92 -6.34 7.11 -4.06
N TYR A 93 -5.38 8.03 -4.11
CA TYR A 93 -5.11 8.99 -3.04
C TYR A 93 -6.31 9.89 -2.67
N LYS A 94 -7.19 10.19 -3.62
CA LYS A 94 -8.40 11.01 -3.39
C LYS A 94 -9.52 10.26 -2.65
N VAL A 95 -9.59 8.93 -2.79
CA VAL A 95 -10.69 8.10 -2.30
C VAL A 95 -10.88 8.21 -0.77
N PRO A 96 -9.83 8.14 0.08
CA PRO A 96 -9.99 8.28 1.53
C PRO A 96 -10.61 9.62 1.95
N HIS A 97 -10.30 10.71 1.24
CA HIS A 97 -10.87 12.02 1.56
C HIS A 97 -12.32 12.10 1.11
N LEU A 98 -12.62 11.72 -0.14
CA LEU A 98 -13.98 11.72 -0.68
C LEU A 98 -14.93 10.85 0.15
N THR A 99 -14.48 9.66 0.56
CA THR A 99 -15.28 8.76 1.43
C THR A 99 -15.57 9.38 2.79
N LYS A 100 -14.60 10.08 3.40
CA LYS A 100 -14.80 10.82 4.64
C LYS A 100 -15.80 11.96 4.47
N GLU A 101 -15.67 12.77 3.43
CA GLU A 101 -16.60 13.88 3.16
C GLU A 101 -18.02 13.38 2.88
N CYS A 102 -18.16 12.31 2.08
CA CYS A 102 -19.43 11.61 1.87
C CYS A 102 -20.06 11.16 3.20
N LEU A 103 -19.27 10.51 4.06
CA LEU A 103 -19.75 10.04 5.37
C LEU A 103 -20.22 11.20 6.24
N ILE A 104 -19.47 12.31 6.29
CA ILE A 104 -19.83 13.49 7.06
C ILE A 104 -21.12 14.11 6.53
N ALA A 105 -21.23 14.31 5.22
CA ALA A 105 -22.41 14.88 4.58
C ALA A 105 -23.66 14.04 4.91
N LEU A 106 -23.58 12.72 4.75
CA LEU A 106 -24.67 11.79 5.09
C LEU A 106 -25.05 11.85 6.58
N ARG A 107 -24.06 11.89 7.48
CA ARG A 107 -24.30 11.94 8.93
C ARG A 107 -24.89 13.28 9.40
N CYS A 108 -24.63 14.36 8.68
CA CYS A 108 -25.16 15.68 8.96
C CYS A 108 -26.42 16.03 8.15
N GLY A 109 -26.96 15.11 7.35
CA GLY A 109 -28.15 15.35 6.52
C GLY A 109 -27.92 16.38 5.40
N ARG A 110 -26.69 16.54 4.92
CA ARG A 110 -26.35 17.44 3.80
C ARG A 110 -26.50 16.73 2.47
N GLU A 111 -26.75 17.51 1.42
CA GLU A 111 -26.65 17.08 0.03
C GLU A 111 -25.23 16.52 -0.23
N CYS A 112 -25.12 15.42 -1.00
CA CYS A 112 -23.84 14.77 -1.28
C CYS A 112 -23.80 14.08 -2.67
N ALA A 113 -24.68 14.46 -3.60
CA ALA A 113 -24.75 13.90 -4.95
C ALA A 113 -23.42 14.11 -5.68
N ASP A 114 -22.86 15.33 -5.63
CA ASP A 114 -21.58 15.65 -6.27
C ASP A 114 -20.41 14.87 -5.66
N LEU A 115 -20.39 14.73 -4.33
CA LEU A 115 -19.38 13.93 -3.64
C LEU A 115 -19.48 12.44 -4.01
N LYS A 116 -20.70 11.90 -4.11
CA LYS A 116 -20.94 10.52 -4.56
C LYS A 116 -20.55 10.33 -6.03
N LEU A 117 -20.82 11.32 -6.89
CA LEU A 117 -20.45 11.28 -8.30
C LEU A 117 -18.92 11.28 -8.45
N ALA A 118 -18.23 12.18 -7.74
CA ALA A 118 -16.77 12.21 -7.70
C ALA A 118 -16.18 10.89 -7.19
N LEU A 119 -16.73 10.34 -6.09
CA LEU A 119 -16.29 9.06 -5.55
C LEU A 119 -16.53 7.89 -6.53
N ARG A 120 -17.66 7.87 -7.24
CA ARG A 120 -17.93 6.88 -8.29
C ARG A 120 -16.91 6.98 -9.42
N GLN A 121 -16.56 8.19 -9.86
CA GLN A 121 -15.54 8.38 -10.89
C GLN A 121 -14.20 7.81 -10.47
N GLU A 122 -13.76 8.07 -9.24
CA GLU A 122 -12.50 7.48 -8.75
C GLU A 122 -12.55 5.96 -8.67
N PHE A 123 -13.72 5.35 -8.37
CA PHE A 123 -13.88 3.90 -8.46
C PHE A 123 -13.87 3.36 -9.89
N CYS A 124 -14.46 4.08 -10.86
CA CYS A 124 -14.36 3.71 -12.27
C CYS A 124 -12.91 3.71 -12.76
N ASN A 125 -12.12 4.73 -12.38
CA ASN A 125 -10.69 4.80 -12.72
C ASN A 125 -9.91 3.57 -12.19
N LEU A 126 -10.31 3.04 -11.03
CA LEU A 126 -9.68 1.84 -10.45
C LEU A 126 -10.16 0.56 -11.13
N GLU A 127 -11.44 0.47 -11.47
CA GLU A 127 -12.03 -0.67 -12.18
C GLU A 127 -11.34 -0.90 -13.52
N GLU A 128 -11.12 0.15 -14.31
CA GLU A 128 -10.43 0.08 -15.61
C GLU A 128 -9.02 -0.53 -15.52
N LEU A 129 -8.37 -0.42 -14.36
CA LEU A 129 -7.04 -0.99 -14.11
C LEU A 129 -7.07 -2.41 -13.55
N CYS A 130 -8.18 -2.80 -12.94
CA CYS A 130 -8.42 -4.14 -12.40
C CYS A 130 -9.01 -5.08 -13.45
N GLU A 131 -9.73 -4.56 -14.44
CA GLU A 131 -10.22 -5.32 -15.59
C GLU A 131 -9.03 -5.99 -16.30
N PRO A 132 -9.09 -7.31 -16.55
CA PRO A 132 -7.99 -8.03 -17.16
C PRO A 132 -7.76 -7.49 -18.58
N HIS A 133 -6.66 -6.75 -18.76
CA HIS A 133 -6.14 -6.48 -20.09
C HIS A 133 -5.99 -7.83 -20.81
N PRO A 134 -6.51 -8.00 -22.06
CA PRO A 134 -6.27 -9.22 -22.82
C PRO A 134 -4.77 -9.50 -22.78
N ARG A 135 -4.41 -10.68 -22.23
CA ARG A 135 -3.02 -11.12 -22.11
C ARG A 135 -2.35 -10.85 -23.46
N ALA A 136 -1.29 -10.04 -23.46
CA ALA A 136 -0.45 -9.91 -24.63
C ALA A 136 -0.15 -11.34 -25.14
N PRO A 137 -0.33 -11.63 -26.45
CA PRO A 137 -0.13 -12.96 -26.97
C PRO A 137 1.27 -13.41 -26.54
N ALA A 138 1.35 -14.59 -25.94
CA ALA A 138 2.61 -15.19 -25.56
C ALA A 138 3.51 -15.17 -26.81
N LEU A 139 4.62 -14.44 -26.75
CA LEU A 139 5.68 -14.56 -27.76
C LEU A 139 6.09 -16.03 -27.74
N ASP A 140 5.68 -16.73 -28.79
CA ASP A 140 5.98 -18.13 -29.04
C ASP A 140 7.50 -18.30 -29.06
N ARG A 141 8.06 -18.84 -27.98
CA ARG A 141 9.48 -19.23 -27.90
C ARG A 141 9.69 -20.63 -28.48
N SER A 142 8.99 -20.96 -29.55
CA SER A 142 9.10 -22.25 -30.24
C SER A 142 9.61 -22.02 -31.66
N HIS A 143 10.82 -21.49 -31.82
CA HIS A 143 11.70 -21.73 -32.98
C HIS A 143 13.03 -21.00 -32.70
N GLU A 144 14.00 -21.72 -32.12
CA GLU A 144 15.44 -21.65 -32.42
C GLU A 144 16.12 -22.72 -31.55
N ALA A 145 15.84 -23.98 -31.88
CA ALA A 145 16.70 -25.10 -31.53
C ALA A 145 17.39 -25.53 -32.84
N GLY A 146 18.66 -25.17 -32.99
CA GLY A 146 19.55 -25.57 -34.08
C GLY A 146 20.94 -25.88 -33.51
N PRO A 147 21.70 -26.80 -34.12
CA PRO A 147 22.24 -27.95 -33.39
C PRO A 147 23.66 -27.78 -32.82
N HIS A 148 23.92 -28.62 -31.84
CA HIS A 148 25.23 -28.98 -31.30
C HIS A 148 26.33 -29.08 -32.37
N SER A 149 27.38 -28.29 -32.18
CA SER A 149 28.70 -28.51 -32.78
C SER A 149 29.66 -28.91 -31.66
N MET A 150 30.03 -30.19 -31.63
CA MET A 150 31.20 -30.67 -30.92
C MET A 150 32.44 -30.01 -31.56
N CYS A 151 33.22 -29.29 -30.76
CA CYS A 151 34.60 -29.00 -31.12
C CYS A 151 35.53 -29.48 -30.00
N SER A 152 36.29 -30.49 -30.36
CA SER A 152 37.26 -31.25 -29.60
C SER A 152 38.41 -30.39 -29.07
N SER A 153 38.75 -30.64 -27.81
CA SER A 153 39.97 -30.20 -27.14
C SER A 153 41.21 -30.77 -27.83
N HIS A 154 42.12 -29.87 -28.23
CA HIS A 154 43.54 -30.14 -28.44
C HIS A 154 44.36 -29.22 -27.54
N ARG A 155 44.69 -29.73 -26.35
CA ARG A 155 46.02 -29.71 -25.69
C ARG A 155 45.87 -30.10 -24.23
#